data_AF-A0A7X2ILL0-F1
#
_entry.id   AF-A0A7X2ILL0-F1
#
_cell.length_a   1.000
_cell.length_b   1.000
_cell.length_c   1.000
_cell.angle_alpha   90.00
_cell.angle_beta   90.00
_cell.angle_gamma   90.00
#
_symmetry.space_group_name_H-M   'P 1'
#
loop_
_entity.id
_entity.type
_entity.pdbx_description
1 polymer ?
#
loop_
_entity_poly.entity_id
_entity_poly.type
_entity_poly.pdbx_seq_one_letter_code
_entity_poly.pdbx_strand_id
1 'polypeptide(L)' 'MATIIRSCDGDMLDTLCHAHYGHLQGVVEAVYGANPGLAALPQPFAAGVLITLPDLAPRQAHTIQLWT' A
#
# COMPACT_ATOMS: atom_id res chain seq x y z
N MET A 1 -6.26 -13.18 -1.74
CA MET A 1 -5.71 -13.69 -0.45
C MET A 1 -4.85 -12.60 0.15
N ALA A 2 -4.86 -12.38 1.47
CA ALA A 2 -4.01 -11.34 2.08
C ALA A 2 -2.52 -11.72 1.93
N THR A 3 -1.72 -10.81 1.39
CA THR A 3 -0.28 -11.00 1.18
C THR A 3 0.47 -10.33 2.33
N ILE A 4 1.27 -11.07 3.08
CA ILE A 4 2.11 -10.49 4.12
C ILE A 4 3.48 -10.22 3.52
N ILE A 5 3.91 -8.96 3.56
CA ILE A 5 5.25 -8.55 3.13
C ILE A 5 6.08 -8.09 4.32
N ARG A 6 7.40 -8.15 4.17
CA ARG A 6 8.35 -7.60 5.12
C ARG A 6 8.99 -6.36 4.52
N SER A 7 8.82 -5.23 5.19
CA SER A 7 9.47 -3.96 4.85
C SER A 7 10.99 -4.05 5.04
N CYS A 8 11.77 -3.41 4.17
CA CYS A 8 13.18 -3.14 4.37
C CYS A 8 13.37 -1.73 4.98
N ASP A 9 14.62 -1.39 5.30
CA ASP A 9 14.97 -0.09 5.87
C ASP A 9 14.77 1.00 4.81
N GLY A 10 14.01 2.04 5.15
CA GLY A 10 13.72 3.13 4.22
C GLY A 10 12.47 2.90 3.36
N ASP A 11 11.78 1.76 3.50
CA ASP A 11 10.55 1.50 2.77
C ASP A 11 9.40 2.38 3.28
N MET A 12 8.55 2.80 2.34
CA MET A 12 7.37 3.60 2.64
C MET A 12 6.11 2.83 2.26
N LEU A 13 5.06 2.97 3.07
CA LEU A 13 3.77 2.31 2.81
C LEU A 13 3.24 2.66 1.41
N ASP A 14 3.37 3.93 1.02
CA ASP A 14 2.96 4.43 -0.28
C ASP A 14 3.66 3.69 -1.41
N THR A 15 5.00 3.60 -1.38
CA THR A 15 5.79 2.87 -2.38
C THR A 15 5.38 1.39 -2.47
N LEU A 16 5.20 0.72 -1.33
CA LEU A 16 4.80 -0.69 -1.29
C LEU A 16 3.39 -0.90 -1.85
N CYS A 17 2.44 -0.04 -1.47
CA CYS A 17 1.08 -0.04 -1.98
C CYS A 17 1.05 0.26 -3.49
N HIS A 18 1.83 1.22 -3.96
CA HIS A 18 1.93 1.54 -5.38
C HIS A 18 2.57 0.40 -6.17
N ALA A 19 3.63 -0.23 -5.65
CA ALA A 19 4.29 -1.36 -6.31
C ALA A 19 3.40 -2.60 -6.39
N HIS A 20 2.56 -2.86 -5.37
CA HIS A 20 1.69 -4.03 -5.34
C HIS A 20 0.37 -3.82 -6.08
N TYR A 21 -0.30 -2.69 -5.87
CA TYR A 21 -1.63 -2.41 -6.41
C TYR A 21 -1.64 -1.47 -7.62
N GLY A 22 -0.54 -0.75 -7.89
CA GLY A 22 -0.47 0.27 -8.96
C GLY A 22 -1.21 1.57 -8.64
N HIS A 23 -1.85 1.67 -7.48
CA HIS A 23 -2.62 2.83 -7.05
C HIS A 23 -2.64 2.96 -5.53
N LEU A 24 -2.94 4.17 -5.05
CA LEU A 24 -2.86 4.53 -3.62
C LEU A 24 -4.22 4.92 -3.03
N GLN A 25 -5.14 5.37 -3.88
CA GLN A 25 -6.46 5.86 -3.47
C GLN A 25 -7.28 4.72 -2.85
N GLY A 26 -7.68 4.86 -1.59
CA GLY A 26 -8.42 3.85 -0.83
C GLY A 26 -7.59 2.62 -0.41
N VAL A 27 -6.37 2.46 -0.93
CA VAL A 27 -5.48 1.34 -0.61
C VAL A 27 -4.84 1.53 0.75
N VAL A 28 -4.27 2.71 1.00
CA VAL A 28 -3.59 3.04 2.26
C VAL A 28 -4.55 2.92 3.45
N GLU A 29 -5.79 3.38 3.29
CA GLU A 29 -6.85 3.29 4.31
C GLU A 29 -7.21 1.83 4.62
N ALA A 30 -7.37 1.00 3.59
CA ALA A 30 -7.66 -0.41 3.77
C ALA A 30 -6.49 -1.16 4.41
N VAL A 31 -5.25 -0.84 4.04
CA VAL A 31 -4.05 -1.40 4.66
C VAL A 31 -3.94 -0.97 6.13
N TYR A 32 -4.22 0.29 6.46
CA TYR A 32 -4.26 0.72 7.86
C TYR A 32 -5.38 0.06 8.66
N GLY A 33 -6.55 -0.15 8.06
CA GLY A 33 -7.65 -0.90 8.68
C GLY A 33 -7.28 -2.36 8.97
N ALA A 34 -6.51 -2.99 8.07
CA ALA A 34 -6.01 -4.35 8.25
C ALA A 34 -4.78 -4.46 9.19
N ASN A 35 -4.06 -3.36 9.42
CA ASN A 35 -2.84 -3.34 10.26
C ASN A 35 -2.98 -2.31 11.39
N PRO A 36 -3.73 -2.65 12.46
CA PRO A 36 -3.83 -1.79 13.63
C PRO A 36 -2.44 -1.57 14.25
N GLY A 37 -2.05 -0.30 14.43
CA GLY A 37 -0.75 0.10 14.97
C GLY A 37 0.32 0.42 13.93
N LEU A 38 0.13 0.09 12.66
CA LEU A 38 1.07 0.44 11.59
C LEU A 38 1.18 1.97 11.42
N ALA A 39 0.06 2.69 11.57
CA ALA A 39 0.00 4.15 11.46
C ALA A 39 0.75 4.89 12.59
N ALA A 40 1.04 4.20 13.70
CA ALA A 40 1.79 4.78 14.81
C ALA A 40 3.31 4.70 14.58
N LEU A 41 3.76 3.89 13.62
CA LEU A 41 5.17 3.79 13.29
C LEU A 41 5.60 5.00 12.46
N PRO A 42 6.74 5.65 12.79
CA PRO A 42 7.27 6.71 11.98
C PRO A 42 7.69 6.15 10.62
N GLN A 43 7.33 6.87 9.55
CA GLN A 43 7.78 6.57 8.18
C GLN A 43 9.00 7.42 7.85
N PRO A 44 10.01 6.88 7.14
CA PRO A 44 10.07 5.56 6.52
C PRO A 44 10.23 4.41 7.53
N PHE A 45 9.68 3.24 7.20
CA PHE A 45 9.72 2.09 8.08
C PHE A 45 11.14 1.54 8.23
N ALA A 46 11.44 1.03 9.42
CA ALA A 46 12.63 0.25 9.65
C ALA A 46 12.51 -1.13 8.99
N ALA A 47 13.64 -1.77 8.70
CA ALA A 47 13.66 -3.15 8.22
C ALA A 47 12.97 -4.10 9.22
N GLY A 48 12.17 -5.02 8.70
CA GLY A 48 11.53 -6.07 9.49
C GLY A 48 10.08 -5.79 9.91
N VAL A 49 9.50 -4.67 9.51
CA VAL A 49 8.06 -4.41 9.74
C VAL A 49 7.23 -5.36 8.87
N LEU A 50 6.35 -6.13 9.51
CA LEU A 50 5.41 -7.02 8.83
C LEU A 50 4.15 -6.22 8.47
N ILE A 51 3.86 -6.14 7.17
CA ILE A 51 2.71 -5.40 6.65
C ILE A 51 1.79 -6.40 5.96
N THR A 52 0.55 -6.46 6.41
CA THR A 52 -0.49 -7.30 5.82
C THR A 52 -1.19 -6.51 4.72
N LEU A 53 -0.95 -6.85 3.47
CA LEU A 53 -1.62 -6.27 2.31
C LEU A 53 -2.92 -7.04 2.05
N PRO A 54 -4.12 -6.45 2.31
CA PRO A 54 -5.39 -7.10 2.04
C PRO A 54 -5.62 -7.27 0.53
N ASP A 55 -6.44 -8.22 0.12
CA ASP A 55 -6.80 -8.35 -1.29
C ASP A 55 -7.70 -7.16 -1.69
N LEU A 56 -7.14 -6.21 -2.44
CA LEU A 56 -7.86 -5.04 -2.92
C LEU A 56 -8.04 -5.19 -4.42
N ALA A 57 -9.28 -5.04 -4.89
CA ALA A 57 -9.57 -5.08 -6.31
C ALA A 57 -8.81 -3.95 -7.01
N PRO A 58 -8.02 -4.25 -8.07
CA PRO A 58 -7.32 -3.21 -8.81
C PRO A 58 -8.35 -2.22 -9.37
N ARG A 59 -8.23 -0.93 -9.00
CA ARG A 59 -9.05 0.11 -9.63
C ARG A 59 -8.72 0.10 -11.12
N GLN A 60 -9.73 -0.18 -11.94
CA GLN A 60 -9.63 -0.04 -13.39
C GLN A 60 -9.18 1.39 -13.70
N ALA A 61 -7.98 1.53 -14.27
CA ALA A 61 -7.48 2.83 -14.73
C ALA A 61 -8.39 3.27 -15.87
N HIS A 62 -9.25 4.26 -15.60
CA HIS A 62 -10.05 4.88 -16.64
C HIS A 62 -9.11 5.84 -17.37
N THR A 63 -8.55 5.40 -18.48
CA THR A 63 -7.73 6.25 -19.35
C THR A 63 -8.65 7.31 -19.97
N ILE A 64 -8.58 8.54 -19.46
CA ILE A 64 -9.29 9.67 -20.03
C ILE A 64 -8.37 10.28 -21.09
N GLN A 65 -8.77 10.20 -22.36
CA GLN A 65 -8.05 10.84 -23.46
C GLN A 65 -8.37 12.34 -23.44
N LEU A 66 -7.39 13.17 -23.06
CA LEU A 66 -7.62 14.60 -22.82
C LEU A 66 -7.65 15.45 -24.10
N TRP A 67 -7.20 14.91 -25.25
CA TRP A 67 -7.14 15.65 -26.53
C TRP A 67 -7.19 14.69 -27.73
N THR A 68 -7.70 15.20 -28.86
CA THR A 68 -7.65 14.60 -30.20
C THR A 68 -6.97 15.56 -31.14
#